data_AF-A0A7S1A825-F1
#
_entry.id   AF-A0A7S1A825-F1
#
_cell.length_a   1.000
_cell.length_b   1.000
_cell.length_c   1.000
_cell.angle_alpha   90.00
_cell.angle_beta   90.00
_cell.angle_gamma   90.00
#
_symmetry.space_group_name_H-M   'P 1'
#
loop_
_entity.id
_entity.type
_entity.pdbx_description
1 polymer ?
#
loop_
_entity_poly.entity_id
_entity_poly.type
_entity_poly.pdbx_seq_one_letter_code
_entity_poly.pdbx_strand_id
1 'polypeptide(L)'
;IVCSFVTYCGPFNSEFREMLYETFLKDTHTMVPANDRINLVEFLVDQGTIGEWALQGLPSDDLSIQNAIMVTRSSRYPLMVDPQGQALRWIKQKEGHRIQINPTMCVTTLSSKNLKDQLEFTMGEGLCL
;
A
#
# COMPACT_ATOMS: atom_id res chain seq x y z
N ILE A 1 6.63 16.46 3.67
CA ILE A 1 6.68 15.91 2.30
C ILE A 1 6.40 14.40 2.28
N VAL A 2 7.26 13.55 2.86
CA VAL A 2 7.05 12.09 2.79
C VAL A 2 5.74 11.63 3.45
N CYS A 3 5.41 12.16 4.63
CA CYS A 3 4.15 11.84 5.30
C CYS A 3 2.92 12.31 4.52
N SER A 4 3.00 13.46 3.84
CA SER A 4 1.88 13.97 3.04
C SER A 4 1.62 13.08 1.82
N PHE A 5 2.67 12.50 1.22
CA PHE A 5 2.52 11.50 0.18
C PHE A 5 1.74 10.26 0.67
N VAL A 6 2.17 9.62 1.76
CA VAL A 6 1.49 8.41 2.27
C VAL A 6 0.05 8.70 2.71
N THR A 7 -0.21 9.91 3.22
CA THR A 7 -1.52 10.26 3.80
C THR A 7 -2.53 10.74 2.75
N TYR A 8 -2.10 11.50 1.75
CA TYR A 8 -3.01 12.22 0.84
C TYR A 8 -2.95 11.78 -0.62
N CYS A 9 -1.86 11.16 -1.07
CA CYS A 9 -1.67 10.86 -2.50
C CYS A 9 -2.40 9.60 -2.99
N GLY A 10 -2.90 8.75 -2.08
CA GLY A 10 -3.57 7.47 -2.41
C GLY A 10 -4.66 7.57 -3.49
N PRO A 11 -5.63 8.50 -3.37
CA PRO A 11 -6.74 8.61 -4.32
C PRO A 11 -6.37 9.17 -5.71
N PHE A 12 -5.14 9.67 -5.89
CA PHE A 12 -4.77 10.45 -7.06
C PHE A 12 -3.87 9.68 -8.04
N ASN A 13 -3.90 10.07 -9.32
CA ASN A 13 -2.99 9.57 -10.35
C ASN A 13 -1.59 10.23 -10.25
N SER A 14 -0.62 9.75 -11.03
CA SER A 14 0.76 10.25 -10.99
C SER A 14 0.88 11.77 -11.20
N GLU A 15 0.08 12.36 -12.10
CA GLU A 15 0.11 13.79 -12.42
C GLU A 15 -0.31 14.64 -11.20
N PHE A 16 -1.42 14.27 -10.55
CA PHE A 16 -1.90 14.96 -9.36
C PHE A 16 -0.97 14.74 -8.16
N ARG A 17 -0.34 13.56 -8.04
CA ARG A 17 0.64 13.29 -7.00
C ARG A 17 1.86 14.20 -7.12
N GLU A 18 2.35 14.43 -8.34
CA GLU A 18 3.46 15.34 -8.60
C GLU A 18 3.08 16.79 -8.26
N MET A 19 1.88 17.23 -8.67
CA MET A 19 1.37 18.57 -8.33
C MET A 19 1.28 18.79 -6.81
N LEU A 20 0.77 17.80 -6.07
CA LEU A 20 0.72 17.86 -4.60
C LEU A 20 2.12 17.89 -4.00
N TYR A 21 3.05 17.07 -4.51
CA TYR A 21 4.43 17.05 -4.05
C TYR A 21 5.09 18.41 -4.17
N GLU A 22 5.02 19.03 -5.35
CA GLU A 22 5.59 20.36 -5.61
C GLU A 22 4.97 21.44 -4.72
N THR A 23 3.64 21.35 -4.49
CA THR A 23 2.93 22.25 -3.57
C THR A 23 3.46 22.10 -2.13
N PHE A 24 3.51 20.87 -1.61
CA PHE A 24 4.00 20.61 -0.25
C PHE A 24 5.48 20.97 -0.09
N LEU A 25 6.30 20.74 -1.12
CA LEU A 25 7.71 21.07 -1.13
C LEU A 25 7.90 22.59 -1.00
N LYS A 26 7.23 23.35 -1.87
CA LYS A 26 7.26 24.82 -1.84
C LYS A 26 6.84 25.37 -0.47
N ASP A 27 5.71 24.89 0.06
CA ASP A 27 5.21 25.33 1.37
C ASP A 27 6.20 24.99 2.49
N THR A 28 6.80 23.79 2.44
CA THR A 28 7.80 23.36 3.43
C THR A 28 9.01 24.29 3.43
N HIS A 29 9.58 24.62 2.27
CA HIS A 29 10.73 25.53 2.16
C HIS A 29 10.47 26.93 2.71
N THR A 30 9.22 27.41 2.66
CA THR A 30 8.88 28.72 3.23
C THR A 30 8.81 28.73 4.75
N MET A 31 8.57 27.58 5.38
CA MET A 31 8.33 27.48 6.83
C MET A 31 9.52 26.91 7.60
N VAL A 32 10.26 25.97 6.99
CA VAL A 32 11.38 25.25 7.64
C VAL A 32 12.46 24.88 6.64
N PRO A 33 13.74 24.75 7.08
CA PRO A 33 14.78 24.18 6.24
C PRO A 33 14.43 22.75 5.79
N ALA A 34 14.53 22.49 4.48
CA ALA A 34 14.24 21.20 3.88
C ALA A 34 15.17 20.93 2.69
N ASN A 35 15.30 19.67 2.31
CA ASN A 35 16.02 19.25 1.10
C ASN A 35 15.19 19.61 -0.14
N ASP A 36 15.86 19.99 -1.24
CA ASP A 36 15.21 20.44 -2.47
C ASP A 36 14.29 19.38 -3.10
N ARG A 37 14.78 18.16 -3.32
CA ARG A 37 13.95 17.07 -3.84
C ARG A 37 14.38 15.76 -3.21
N ILE A 38 13.39 15.06 -2.65
CA ILE A 38 13.55 13.74 -2.04
C ILE A 38 12.94 12.71 -2.98
N ASN A 39 13.73 11.70 -3.36
CA ASN A 39 13.20 10.50 -4.01
C ASN A 39 12.34 9.73 -2.99
N LEU A 40 11.02 9.80 -3.15
CA LEU A 40 10.06 9.20 -2.22
C LEU A 40 10.23 7.68 -2.10
N VAL A 41 10.53 7.01 -3.22
CA VAL A 41 10.69 5.56 -3.25
C VAL A 41 11.92 5.17 -2.45
N GLU A 42 13.09 5.71 -2.80
CA GLU A 42 14.36 5.41 -2.11
C GLU A 42 14.34 5.79 -0.63
N PHE A 43 13.58 6.83 -0.27
CA PHE A 43 13.45 7.24 1.13
C PHE A 43 12.56 6.28 1.94
N LEU A 44 11.52 5.73 1.34
CA LEU A 44 10.53 4.92 2.04
C LEU A 44 10.84 3.44 2.00
N VAL A 45 11.50 2.93 0.96
CA VAL A 45 11.70 1.50 0.75
C VAL A 45 13.09 1.19 0.21
N ASP A 46 13.69 0.10 0.69
CA ASP A 46 14.96 -0.40 0.19
C ASP A 46 14.79 -1.30 -1.05
N GLN A 47 15.87 -1.50 -1.79
CA GLN A 47 15.87 -2.30 -3.02
C GLN A 47 15.57 -3.79 -2.78
N GLY A 48 15.88 -4.32 -1.59
CA GLY A 48 15.54 -5.69 -1.22
C GLY A 48 14.02 -5.87 -1.14
N THR A 49 13.33 -4.98 -0.43
CA THR A 49 11.87 -4.98 -0.33
C THR A 49 11.20 -4.81 -1.70
N ILE A 50 11.71 -3.92 -2.57
CA ILE A 50 11.20 -3.79 -3.95
C ILE A 50 11.37 -5.11 -4.71
N GLY A 51 12.52 -5.77 -4.58
CA GLY A 51 12.78 -7.08 -5.17
C GLY A 51 11.80 -8.15 -4.68
N GLU A 52 11.50 -8.19 -3.38
CA GLU A 52 10.50 -9.10 -2.81
C GLU A 52 9.11 -8.84 -3.38
N TRP A 53 8.69 -7.58 -3.54
CA TRP A 53 7.40 -7.26 -4.15
C TRP A 53 7.33 -7.71 -5.60
N ALA A 54 8.42 -7.56 -6.36
CA ALA A 54 8.51 -8.06 -7.73
C ALA A 54 8.38 -9.59 -7.79
N LEU A 55 9.04 -10.33 -6.88
CA LEU A 55 8.87 -11.79 -6.74
C LEU A 55 7.44 -12.19 -6.34
N GLN A 56 6.74 -11.30 -5.63
CA GLN A 56 5.33 -11.47 -5.25
C GLN A 56 4.35 -11.06 -6.39
N GLY A 57 4.86 -10.66 -7.55
CA GLY A 57 4.05 -10.32 -8.73
C GLY A 57 3.56 -8.87 -8.78
N LEU A 58 4.11 -7.97 -7.97
CA LEU A 58 3.91 -6.53 -8.15
C LEU A 58 4.67 -6.06 -9.41
N PRO A 59 4.05 -5.27 -10.29
CA PRO A 59 4.78 -4.63 -11.39
C PRO A 59 5.90 -3.72 -10.88
N SER A 60 7.01 -3.66 -11.63
CA SER A 60 8.20 -2.89 -11.25
C SER A 60 8.15 -1.42 -11.70
N ASP A 61 6.99 -0.91 -12.13
CA ASP A 61 6.84 0.50 -12.47
C ASP A 61 6.68 1.38 -11.20
N ASP A 62 7.08 2.65 -11.31
CA ASP A 62 7.07 3.59 -10.18
C ASP A 62 5.69 3.75 -9.54
N LEU A 63 4.61 3.73 -10.32
CA LEU A 63 3.25 3.89 -9.79
C LEU A 63 2.85 2.69 -8.93
N SER A 64 3.16 1.48 -9.39
CA SER A 64 2.93 0.23 -8.65
C SER A 64 3.74 0.18 -7.35
N ILE A 65 5.02 0.57 -7.39
CA ILE A 65 5.87 0.64 -6.20
C ILE A 65 5.34 1.69 -5.21
N GLN A 66 4.96 2.87 -5.70
CA GLN A 66 4.32 3.91 -4.89
C GLN A 66 3.03 3.43 -4.21
N ASN A 67 2.18 2.69 -4.93
CA ASN A 67 0.96 2.12 -4.36
C ASN A 67 1.28 1.07 -3.30
N ALA A 68 2.29 0.22 -3.51
CA ALA A 68 2.73 -0.75 -2.51
C ALA A 68 3.29 -0.08 -1.24
N ILE A 69 4.01 1.04 -1.38
CA ILE A 69 4.44 1.86 -0.26
C ILE A 69 3.22 2.37 0.53
N MET A 70 2.18 2.88 -0.14
CA MET A 70 0.97 3.35 0.54
C MET A 70 0.25 2.21 1.28
N VAL A 71 0.15 1.03 0.67
CA VAL A 71 -0.45 -0.15 1.30
C VAL A 71 0.32 -0.60 2.54
N THR A 72 1.65 -0.57 2.49
CA THR A 72 2.51 -1.12 3.54
C THR A 72 2.90 -0.13 4.63
N ARG A 73 2.81 1.18 4.37
CA ARG A 73 3.19 2.24 5.31
C ARG A 73 2.03 3.08 5.81
N SER A 74 0.82 2.91 5.27
CA SER A 74 -0.39 3.54 5.79
C SER A 74 -0.73 3.01 7.18
N SER A 75 -1.12 3.90 8.08
CA SER A 75 -1.68 3.54 9.40
C SER A 75 -3.13 3.09 9.32
N ARG A 76 -3.81 3.30 8.18
CA ARG A 76 -5.19 2.91 7.93
C ARG A 76 -5.24 1.75 6.93
N TYR A 77 -6.25 0.90 7.08
CA TYR A 77 -6.52 -0.19 6.14
C TYR A 77 -6.73 0.37 4.71
N PRO A 78 -5.95 -0.08 3.72
CA PRO A 78 -6.02 0.46 2.37
C PRO A 78 -7.24 -0.07 1.61
N LEU A 79 -7.92 0.82 0.90
CA LEU A 79 -8.91 0.46 -0.11
C LEU A 79 -8.26 0.54 -1.49
N MET A 80 -8.14 -0.58 -2.18
CA MET A 80 -7.54 -0.63 -3.51
C MET A 80 -8.61 -0.63 -4.60
N VAL A 81 -8.45 0.24 -5.58
CA VAL A 81 -9.26 0.26 -6.80
C VAL A 81 -8.46 -0.43 -7.90
N ASP A 82 -8.71 -1.72 -8.10
CA ASP A 82 -7.89 -2.58 -8.96
C ASP A 82 -8.77 -3.38 -9.95
N PRO A 83 -9.13 -2.80 -11.10
CA PRO A 83 -9.95 -3.49 -12.10
C PRO A 83 -9.22 -4.67 -12.77
N GLN A 84 -7.89 -4.72 -12.71
CA GLN A 84 -7.08 -5.74 -13.36
C GLN A 84 -6.69 -6.91 -12.43
N GLY A 85 -7.02 -6.81 -11.14
CA GLY A 85 -6.70 -7.83 -10.13
C GLY A 85 -5.19 -7.99 -9.89
N GLN A 86 -4.37 -6.98 -10.21
CA GLN A 86 -2.92 -7.04 -9.98
C GLN A 86 -2.58 -6.90 -8.50
N ALA A 87 -3.15 -5.91 -7.83
CA ALA A 87 -2.93 -5.67 -6.41
C ALA A 87 -3.47 -6.82 -5.56
N LEU A 88 -4.62 -7.39 -5.95
CA LEU A 88 -5.18 -8.58 -5.31
C LEU A 88 -4.24 -9.79 -5.40
N ARG A 89 -3.65 -10.04 -6.58
CA ARG A 89 -2.68 -11.14 -6.77
C ARG A 89 -1.44 -10.92 -5.91
N TRP A 90 -0.90 -9.71 -5.92
CA TRP A 90 0.27 -9.36 -5.11
C TRP A 90 0.03 -9.57 -3.62
N ILE A 91 -1.07 -9.08 -3.05
CA ILE A 91 -1.37 -9.25 -1.61
C ILE A 91 -1.57 -10.71 -1.24
N LYS A 92 -2.26 -11.49 -2.07
CA LYS A 92 -2.41 -12.93 -1.84
C LYS A 92 -1.07 -13.67 -1.83
N GLN A 93 -0.14 -13.28 -2.70
CA GLN A 93 1.19 -13.86 -2.73
C GLN A 93 2.03 -13.40 -1.52
N LYS A 94 1.95 -12.12 -1.16
CA LYS A 94 2.65 -11.51 -0.02
C LYS A 94 2.22 -12.12 1.32
N GLU A 95 0.91 -12.25 1.54
CA GLU A 95 0.33 -12.83 2.76
C GLU A 95 0.14 -14.34 2.64
N GLY A 96 0.67 -14.98 1.60
CA GLY A 96 0.38 -16.37 1.24
C GLY A 96 0.64 -17.35 2.38
N HIS A 97 1.71 -17.17 3.15
CA HIS A 97 1.99 -18.03 4.30
C HIS A 97 0.92 -17.94 5.39
N ARG A 98 0.36 -16.75 5.64
CA ARG A 98 -0.71 -16.54 6.63
C ARG A 98 -2.05 -17.05 6.12
N ILE A 99 -2.34 -16.81 4.83
CA ILE A 99 -3.55 -17.31 4.18
C ILE A 99 -3.58 -18.84 4.17
N GLN A 100 -2.43 -19.50 3.98
CA GLN A 100 -2.33 -20.98 3.98
C GLN A 100 -2.73 -21.62 5.31
N ILE A 101 -2.68 -20.90 6.44
CA ILE A 101 -3.13 -21.40 7.74
C ILE A 101 -4.62 -21.75 7.67
N ASN A 102 -5.44 -20.88 7.06
CA ASN A 102 -6.85 -21.14 6.83
C ASN A 102 -7.41 -20.31 5.65
N PRO A 103 -7.31 -20.82 4.40
CA PRO A 103 -7.66 -20.04 3.21
C PRO A 103 -9.13 -19.63 3.15
N THR A 104 -10.02 -20.47 3.67
CA THR A 104 -11.47 -20.19 3.70
C THR A 104 -11.84 -19.11 4.72
N MET A 105 -10.98 -18.86 5.70
CA MET A 105 -11.22 -17.87 6.74
C MET A 105 -10.50 -16.53 6.49
N CYS A 106 -9.41 -16.53 5.71
CA CYS A 106 -8.57 -15.36 5.47
C CYS A 106 -8.86 -14.62 4.14
N VAL A 107 -9.88 -15.06 3.38
CA VAL A 107 -10.31 -14.38 2.15
C VAL A 107 -11.83 -14.35 2.13
N THR A 108 -12.41 -13.16 2.06
CA THR A 108 -13.86 -13.00 2.09
C THR A 108 -14.36 -11.91 1.13
N THR A 109 -15.69 -11.78 1.05
CA THR A 109 -16.39 -10.71 0.34
C THR A 109 -17.48 -10.15 1.24
N LEU A 110 -17.92 -8.92 0.99
CA LEU A 110 -19.03 -8.30 1.74
C LEU A 110 -20.35 -9.10 1.66
N SER A 111 -20.50 -9.93 0.64
CA SER A 111 -21.68 -10.77 0.43
C SER A 111 -21.62 -12.12 1.16
N SER A 112 -20.50 -12.45 1.82
CA SER A 112 -20.34 -13.71 2.55
C SER A 112 -21.28 -13.77 3.76
N LYS A 113 -22.06 -14.86 3.87
CA LYS A 113 -22.89 -15.13 5.06
C LYS A 113 -22.05 -15.30 6.34
N ASN A 114 -20.79 -15.69 6.18
CA ASN A 114 -19.87 -15.97 7.28
C ASN A 114 -18.91 -14.80 7.56
N LEU A 115 -19.16 -13.61 6.98
CA LEU A 115 -18.26 -12.45 7.11
C LEU A 115 -17.93 -12.13 8.57
N LYS A 116 -18.93 -12.15 9.45
CA LYS A 116 -18.76 -11.89 10.88
C LYS A 116 -17.81 -12.91 11.52
N ASP A 117 -18.06 -14.20 11.31
CA ASP A 117 -17.29 -15.28 11.91
C ASP A 117 -15.84 -15.28 11.37
N GLN A 118 -15.66 -14.92 10.10
CA GLN A 118 -14.33 -14.75 9.48
C GLN A 118 -13.54 -13.59 10.07
N LEU A 119 -14.21 -12.47 10.33
CA LEU A 119 -13.59 -11.31 10.94
C LEU A 119 -13.24 -11.57 12.41
N GLU A 120 -14.12 -12.21 13.17
CA GLU A 120 -13.86 -12.59 14.56
C GLU A 120 -12.68 -13.56 14.67
N PHE A 121 -12.63 -14.58 13.82
CA PHE A 121 -11.53 -15.55 13.77
C PHE A 121 -10.19 -14.88 13.42
N THR A 122 -10.14 -14.09 12.34
CA THR A 122 -8.88 -13.46 11.89
C THR A 122 -8.36 -12.44 12.90
N MET A 123 -9.25 -11.73 13.60
CA MET A 123 -8.86 -10.84 14.70
C MET A 123 -8.33 -11.61 15.92
N GLY A 124 -8.96 -12.73 16.28
CA GLY A 124 -8.54 -13.57 17.41
C GLY A 124 -7.17 -14.22 17.21
N GLU A 125 -6.91 -14.70 15.99
CA GLU A 125 -5.67 -15.38 15.62
C GLU A 125 -4.56 -14.42 15.12
N GLY A 126 -4.85 -13.12 15.00
CA GLY A 126 -3.93 -12.14 14.44
C GLY A 126 -3.56 -12.42 12.97
N LEU A 127 -4.52 -12.91 12.18
CA LEU A 127 -4.36 -13.22 10.75
C LEU A 127 -4.86 -12.08 9.86
N CYS A 128 -4.48 -12.12 8.58
CA CYS A 128 -5.01 -11.23 7.55
C CYS A 128 -6.41 -11.70 7.09
N LEU A 129 -7.24 -10.77 6.63
CA LEU A 129 -8.56 -11.01 6.03
C LEU A 129 -8.69 -10.28 4.68
#